data_AF-A0A7C4YA26-F1
#
_entry.id   AF-A0A7C4YA26-F1
#
_cell.length_a   1.000
_cell.length_b   1.000
_cell.length_c   1.000
_cell.angle_alpha   90.00
_cell.angle_beta   90.00
_cell.angle_gamma   90.00
#
_symmetry.space_group_name_H-M   'P 1'
#
loop_
_entity.id
_entity.type
_entity.pdbx_description
1 polymer ?
#
loop_
_entity_poly.entity_id
_entity_poly.type
_entity_poly.pdbx_seq_one_letter_code
_entity_poly.pdbx_strand_id
1 'polypeptide(L)'
;IIFQNRMKGIGYLSPEDAISYGCTGPTARGSGVSSDIRKLYPYEIYDKLEFDEVLETGCDSFARYMIRIREMQQSIRIIEQLIDNIPEGDFQAKTKAVLKLPKGEFYTRVETARGELGVYIVSEGGTTPYRIKFRSPGFSNLSVLDHIARGSKIGDLVAMMGTLDLVIPDIDR
;
A
#
# COMPACT_ATOMS: atom_id res chain seq x y z
N ILE A 1 -19.42 -11.03 -17.69
CA ILE A 1 -18.65 -11.44 -18.90
C ILE A 1 -17.81 -10.27 -19.43
N ILE A 2 -18.42 -9.12 -19.78
CA ILE A 2 -17.69 -7.95 -20.35
C ILE A 2 -16.52 -7.47 -19.46
N PHE A 3 -16.74 -7.29 -18.16
CA PHE A 3 -15.69 -6.83 -17.23
C PHE A 3 -14.48 -7.78 -17.18
N GLN A 4 -14.73 -9.08 -17.06
CA GLN A 4 -13.64 -10.07 -17.02
C GLN A 4 -12.83 -10.06 -18.33
N ASN A 5 -13.47 -9.91 -19.48
CA ASN A 5 -12.79 -9.83 -20.77
C ASN A 5 -11.90 -8.57 -20.92
N ARG A 6 -12.12 -7.54 -20.11
CA ARG A 6 -11.33 -6.29 -20.13
C ARG A 6 -10.18 -6.28 -19.12
N MET A 7 -10.11 -7.28 -18.25
CA MET A 7 -9.22 -7.28 -17.08
C MET A 7 -8.33 -8.52 -17.01
N LYS A 8 -8.87 -9.70 -17.39
CA LYS A 8 -8.13 -10.96 -17.36
C LYS A 8 -7.06 -10.97 -18.46
N GLY A 9 -5.84 -11.34 -18.10
CA GLY A 9 -4.67 -11.33 -18.99
C GLY A 9 -4.17 -9.93 -19.36
N ILE A 10 -4.73 -8.86 -18.78
CA ILE A 10 -4.35 -7.48 -19.08
C ILE A 10 -3.38 -6.95 -18.02
N GLY A 11 -2.25 -6.38 -18.46
CA GLY A 11 -1.24 -5.82 -17.58
C GLY A 11 -0.59 -6.88 -16.71
N TYR A 12 -0.10 -7.94 -17.36
CA TYR A 12 0.58 -9.04 -16.70
C TYR A 12 1.86 -8.54 -16.03
N LEU A 13 2.03 -8.86 -14.75
CA LEU A 13 3.18 -8.50 -13.94
C LEU A 13 3.68 -9.76 -13.24
N SER A 14 4.88 -10.22 -13.59
CA SER A 14 5.48 -11.39 -12.94
C SER A 14 5.84 -11.08 -11.47
N PRO A 15 5.91 -12.09 -10.59
CA PRO A 15 6.42 -11.89 -9.22
C PRO A 15 7.82 -11.26 -9.20
N GLU A 16 8.70 -11.69 -10.12
CA GLU A 16 10.08 -11.21 -10.23
C GLU A 16 10.13 -9.74 -10.63
N ASP A 17 9.34 -9.34 -11.63
CA ASP A 17 9.23 -7.95 -12.04
C ASP A 17 8.59 -7.09 -10.94
N ALA A 18 7.55 -7.60 -10.27
CA ALA A 18 6.92 -6.87 -9.15
C ALA A 18 7.95 -6.52 -8.07
N ILE A 19 8.84 -7.46 -7.72
CA ILE A 19 9.94 -7.24 -6.78
C ILE A 19 10.96 -6.27 -7.36
N SER A 20 11.39 -6.48 -8.62
CA SER A 20 12.42 -5.66 -9.26
C SER A 20 12.03 -4.19 -9.40
N TYR A 21 10.75 -3.91 -9.69
CA TYR A 21 10.22 -2.55 -9.79
C TYR A 21 9.83 -1.96 -8.42
N GLY A 22 9.98 -2.72 -7.33
CA GLY A 22 9.62 -2.28 -5.98
C GLY A 22 8.12 -2.02 -5.80
N CYS A 23 7.28 -2.76 -6.53
CA CYS A 23 5.83 -2.70 -6.37
C CYS A 23 5.43 -3.14 -4.96
N THR A 24 4.37 -2.56 -4.41
CA THR A 24 3.86 -2.91 -3.07
C THR A 24 2.33 -2.94 -3.05
N GLY A 25 1.76 -3.48 -1.98
CA GLY A 25 0.32 -3.53 -1.78
C GLY A 25 -0.40 -4.46 -2.76
N PRO A 26 -1.62 -4.10 -3.21
CA PRO A 26 -2.39 -4.93 -4.12
C PRO A 26 -1.68 -5.23 -5.44
N THR A 27 -0.79 -4.34 -5.90
CA THR A 27 -0.01 -4.54 -7.14
C THR A 27 0.96 -5.71 -7.01
N ALA A 28 1.69 -5.78 -5.89
CA ALA A 28 2.63 -6.86 -5.60
C ALA A 28 1.90 -8.16 -5.24
N ARG A 29 0.91 -8.06 -4.35
CA ARG A 29 0.09 -9.20 -3.91
C ARG A 29 -0.69 -9.84 -5.06
N GLY A 30 -1.05 -9.06 -6.10
CA GLY A 30 -1.72 -9.54 -7.32
C GLY A 30 -0.86 -10.45 -8.19
N SER A 31 0.45 -10.41 -7.93
CA SER A 31 1.48 -11.21 -8.59
C SER A 31 2.05 -12.26 -7.63
N GLY A 32 1.35 -12.57 -6.53
CA GLY A 32 1.76 -13.58 -5.55
C GLY A 32 2.87 -13.14 -4.59
N VAL A 33 3.29 -11.88 -4.61
CA VAL A 33 4.35 -11.37 -3.73
C VAL A 33 3.74 -10.96 -2.40
N SER A 34 4.13 -11.64 -1.31
CA SER A 34 3.78 -11.24 0.06
C SER A 34 4.45 -9.91 0.40
N SER A 35 3.65 -8.91 0.73
CA SER A 35 4.12 -7.53 0.90
C SER A 35 3.26 -6.71 1.87
N ASP A 36 2.45 -7.32 2.73
CA ASP A 36 1.61 -6.60 3.70
C ASP A 36 2.41 -6.17 4.94
N ILE A 37 2.65 -4.86 5.09
CA ILE A 37 3.40 -4.31 6.23
C ILE A 37 2.71 -4.60 7.57
N ARG A 38 1.38 -4.71 7.61
CA ARG A 38 0.64 -5.00 8.86
C ARG A 38 0.95 -6.39 9.41
N LYS A 39 1.44 -7.31 8.56
CA LYS A 39 1.89 -8.65 8.95
C LYS A 39 3.40 -8.73 9.10
N LEU A 40 4.16 -8.15 8.17
CA LEU A 40 5.63 -8.25 8.15
C LEU A 40 6.30 -7.38 9.23
N TYR A 41 5.79 -6.16 9.43
CA TYR A 41 6.27 -5.21 10.44
C TYR A 41 5.06 -4.57 11.13
N PRO A 42 4.34 -5.33 11.97
CA PRO A 42 3.11 -4.86 12.60
C PRO A 42 3.34 -3.57 13.39
N TYR A 43 2.39 -2.67 13.29
CA TYR A 43 2.34 -1.42 14.03
C TYR A 43 0.99 -1.30 14.75
N GLU A 44 0.92 -0.39 15.73
CA GLU A 44 -0.25 -0.21 16.58
C GLU A 44 -0.69 -1.53 17.25
N ILE A 45 -1.82 -2.09 16.84
CA ILE A 45 -2.40 -3.32 17.40
C ILE A 45 -2.59 -4.42 16.33
N TYR A 46 -2.07 -4.24 15.11
CA TYR A 46 -2.27 -5.21 14.02
C TYR A 46 -1.67 -6.59 14.32
N ASP A 47 -0.72 -6.69 15.25
CA ASP A 47 -0.16 -7.94 15.76
C ASP A 47 -1.16 -8.77 16.57
N LYS A 48 -2.20 -8.14 17.11
CA LYS A 48 -3.26 -8.78 17.92
C LYS A 48 -4.53 -9.08 17.15
N LEU A 49 -4.60 -8.67 15.88
CA LEU A 49 -5.80 -8.81 15.06
C LEU A 49 -5.70 -10.02 14.13
N GLU A 50 -6.81 -10.75 14.01
CA GLU A 50 -6.92 -11.90 13.12
C GLU A 50 -7.46 -11.49 11.75
N PHE A 51 -6.58 -11.51 10.76
CA PHE A 51 -6.94 -11.28 9.36
C PHE A 51 -5.93 -11.99 8.45
N ASP A 52 -6.31 -12.26 7.21
CA ASP A 52 -5.47 -12.95 6.25
C ASP A 52 -4.81 -11.97 5.28
N GLU A 53 -3.55 -12.20 4.94
CA GLU A 53 -2.93 -11.52 3.79
C GLU A 53 -3.53 -12.11 2.51
N VAL A 54 -4.15 -11.26 1.69
CA VAL A 54 -4.78 -11.70 0.45
C VAL A 54 -3.76 -11.72 -0.68
N LEU A 55 -3.45 -12.90 -1.19
CA LEU A 55 -2.60 -13.10 -2.37
C LEU A 55 -3.42 -13.63 -3.54
N GLU A 56 -3.03 -13.23 -4.75
CA GLU A 56 -3.51 -13.81 -6.00
C GLU A 56 -2.31 -14.11 -6.89
N THR A 57 -2.40 -15.15 -7.72
CA THR A 57 -1.32 -15.55 -8.63
C THR A 57 -1.65 -15.26 -10.10
N GLY A 58 -2.79 -14.60 -10.36
CA GLY A 58 -3.24 -14.29 -11.72
C GLY A 58 -2.34 -13.28 -12.44
N CYS A 59 -1.55 -12.50 -11.70
CA CYS A 59 -0.56 -11.53 -12.22
C CYS A 59 -1.16 -10.43 -13.11
N ASP A 60 -2.48 -10.32 -13.22
CA ASP A 60 -3.17 -9.43 -14.14
C ASP A 60 -4.02 -8.38 -13.42
N SER A 61 -4.65 -7.51 -14.20
CA SER A 61 -5.53 -6.45 -13.69
C SER A 61 -6.75 -7.04 -12.94
N PHE A 62 -7.21 -8.23 -13.33
CA PHE A 62 -8.31 -8.89 -12.64
C PHE A 62 -7.89 -9.41 -11.25
N ALA A 63 -6.70 -9.97 -11.11
CA ALA A 63 -6.12 -10.39 -9.83
C ALA A 63 -5.98 -9.21 -8.88
N ARG A 64 -5.41 -8.08 -9.35
CA ARG A 64 -5.32 -6.83 -8.57
C ARG A 64 -6.69 -6.33 -8.11
N TYR A 65 -7.70 -6.43 -8.97
CA TYR A 65 -9.07 -6.09 -8.61
C TYR A 65 -9.63 -7.02 -7.52
N MET A 66 -9.48 -8.35 -7.68
CA MET A 66 -9.99 -9.33 -6.73
C MET A 66 -9.35 -9.20 -5.35
N ILE A 67 -8.08 -8.82 -5.28
CA ILE A 67 -7.41 -8.51 -4.01
C ILE A 67 -8.14 -7.41 -3.27
N ARG A 68 -8.44 -6.29 -3.93
CA ARG A 68 -9.16 -5.19 -3.28
C ARG A 68 -10.52 -5.62 -2.75
N ILE A 69 -11.25 -6.46 -3.50
CA ILE A 69 -12.53 -7.01 -3.05
C ILE A 69 -12.36 -7.85 -1.78
N ARG A 70 -11.38 -8.75 -1.76
CA ARG A 70 -11.11 -9.60 -0.59
C ARG A 70 -10.52 -8.81 0.59
N GLU A 71 -9.72 -7.78 0.34
CA GLU A 71 -9.20 -6.88 1.37
C GLU A 71 -10.30 -6.06 2.02
N MET A 72 -11.36 -5.67 1.29
CA MET A 72 -12.55 -5.07 1.91
C MET A 72 -13.21 -6.05 2.90
N GLN A 73 -13.28 -7.34 2.57
CA GLN A 73 -13.81 -8.35 3.49
C GLN A 73 -12.92 -8.51 4.73
N GLN A 74 -11.59 -8.54 4.57
CA GLN A 74 -10.65 -8.57 5.70
C GLN A 74 -10.71 -7.29 6.54
N SER A 75 -10.95 -6.13 5.92
CA SER A 75 -11.15 -4.87 6.63
C SER A 75 -12.42 -4.90 7.48
N ILE A 76 -13.51 -5.48 6.97
CA ILE A 76 -14.73 -5.70 7.74
C ILE A 76 -14.46 -6.64 8.92
N ARG A 77 -13.77 -7.77 8.69
CA ARG A 77 -13.39 -8.71 9.76
C ARG A 77 -12.56 -8.05 10.87
N ILE A 78 -11.67 -7.13 10.52
CA ILE A 78 -10.91 -6.33 11.50
C ILE A 78 -11.84 -5.43 12.31
N ILE A 79 -12.77 -4.73 11.64
CA ILE A 79 -13.73 -3.84 12.30
C ILE A 79 -14.62 -4.64 13.26
N GLU A 80 -15.12 -5.81 12.84
CA GLU A 80 -15.96 -6.69 13.68
C GLU A 80 -15.26 -7.16 14.96
N GLN A 81 -13.94 -7.39 14.92
CA GLN A 81 -13.17 -7.72 16.12
C GLN A 81 -13.05 -6.56 17.11
N LEU A 82 -13.03 -5.33 16.60
CA LEU A 82 -12.72 -4.13 17.38
C LEU A 82 -13.94 -3.38 17.87
N ILE A 83 -15.04 -3.38 17.11
CA ILE A 83 -16.18 -2.50 17.34
C ILE A 83 -16.82 -2.69 18.72
N ASP A 84 -16.85 -3.93 19.21
CA ASP A 84 -17.40 -4.27 20.53
C ASP A 84 -16.34 -4.23 21.66
N ASN A 85 -15.07 -4.03 21.33
CA ASN A 85 -13.92 -4.14 22.24
C ASN A 85 -13.10 -2.84 22.33
N ILE A 86 -13.73 -1.67 22.16
CA ILE A 86 -13.05 -0.38 22.28
C ILE A 86 -12.71 -0.13 23.76
N PRO A 87 -11.42 -0.04 24.14
CA PRO A 87 -11.04 0.17 25.53
C PRO A 87 -11.37 1.59 25.98
N GLU A 88 -11.74 1.74 27.25
CA GLU A 88 -11.81 3.04 27.90
C GLU A 88 -10.40 3.58 28.21
N GLY A 89 -10.25 4.90 28.30
CA GLY A 89 -8.99 5.55 28.69
C GLY A 89 -8.69 6.81 27.88
N ASP A 90 -7.48 7.32 28.06
CA ASP A 90 -6.99 8.48 27.32
C ASP A 90 -6.78 8.10 25.84
N PHE A 91 -7.42 8.85 24.92
CA PHE A 91 -7.28 8.67 23.47
C PHE A 91 -6.14 9.51 22.86
N GLN A 92 -5.47 10.33 23.67
CA GLN A 92 -4.41 11.23 23.24
C GLN A 92 -3.29 11.30 24.28
N ALA A 93 -2.05 11.13 23.83
CA ALA A 93 -0.88 11.32 24.67
C ALA A 93 -0.75 12.79 25.12
N LYS A 94 -0.43 13.01 26.40
CA LYS A 94 -0.12 14.34 26.93
C LYS A 94 1.21 14.82 26.36
N THR A 95 1.17 15.84 25.51
CA THR A 95 2.36 16.42 24.88
C THR A 95 2.70 17.78 25.48
N LYS A 96 3.98 18.16 25.41
CA LYS A 96 4.43 19.51 25.74
C LYS A 96 3.93 20.48 24.67
N ALA A 97 3.63 21.73 25.05
CA ALA A 97 3.24 22.78 24.10
C ALA A 97 4.28 23.01 22.98
N VAL A 98 5.56 22.79 23.30
CA VAL A 98 6.66 22.79 22.31
C VAL A 98 7.26 21.39 22.26
N LEU A 99 7.10 20.72 21.11
CA LEU A 99 7.70 19.42 20.82
C LEU A 99 9.01 19.64 20.06
N LYS A 100 10.13 19.23 20.66
CA LYS A 100 11.42 19.12 19.96
C LYS A 100 11.67 17.67 19.62
N LEU A 101 11.97 17.40 18.36
CA LEU A 101 12.34 16.06 17.93
C LEU A 101 13.77 15.76 18.39
N PRO A 102 14.09 14.52 18.81
CA PRO A 102 15.48 14.14 19.04
C PRO A 102 16.28 14.29 17.73
N LYS A 103 17.59 14.58 17.86
CA LYS A 103 18.49 14.62 16.70
C LYS A 103 18.67 13.19 16.17
N GLY A 104 18.53 13.01 14.86
CA GLY A 104 18.68 11.71 14.22
C GLY A 104 17.87 11.55 12.94
N GLU A 105 17.91 10.32 12.42
CA GLU A 105 17.20 9.89 11.22
C GLU A 105 16.16 8.84 11.60
N PHE A 106 14.96 8.97 11.06
CA PHE A 106 13.82 8.11 11.40
C PHE A 106 13.13 7.67 10.11
N TYR A 107 12.93 6.36 9.96
CA TYR A 107 12.10 5.80 8.89
C TYR A 107 10.98 4.99 9.52
N THR A 108 9.74 5.32 9.18
CA THR A 108 8.57 4.52 9.54
C THR A 108 7.74 4.24 8.29
N ARG A 109 6.98 3.16 8.34
CA ARG A 109 6.16 2.68 7.22
C ARG A 109 4.84 2.13 7.71
N VAL A 110 3.81 2.32 6.91
CA VAL A 110 2.46 1.81 7.14
C VAL A 110 1.92 1.21 5.84
N GLU A 111 0.97 0.29 5.96
CA GLU A 111 0.25 -0.25 4.81
C GLU A 111 -0.93 0.67 4.50
N THR A 112 -0.92 1.32 3.34
CA THR A 112 -2.10 2.01 2.81
C THR A 112 -2.89 1.05 1.91
N ALA A 113 -4.11 1.44 1.52
CA ALA A 113 -4.91 0.70 0.52
C ALA A 113 -4.24 0.60 -0.88
N ARG A 114 -3.11 1.28 -1.08
CA ARG A 114 -2.31 1.29 -2.33
C ARG A 114 -0.95 0.60 -2.17
N GLY A 115 -0.58 0.23 -0.94
CA GLY A 115 0.71 -0.38 -0.59
C GLY A 115 1.49 0.39 0.47
N GLU A 116 2.76 0.06 0.60
CA GLU A 116 3.65 0.60 1.63
C GLU A 116 3.89 2.10 1.43
N LEU A 117 3.45 2.89 2.41
CA LEU A 117 3.82 4.30 2.53
C LEU A 117 4.94 4.42 3.56
N GLY A 118 6.10 4.88 3.11
CA GLY A 118 7.25 5.18 3.96
C GLY A 118 7.40 6.68 4.20
N VAL A 119 7.78 7.07 5.41
CA VAL A 119 8.14 8.45 5.76
C VAL A 119 9.52 8.45 6.38
N TYR A 120 10.44 9.15 5.73
CA TYR A 120 11.80 9.36 6.18
C TYR A 120 11.97 10.79 6.71
N ILE A 121 12.44 10.95 7.94
CA ILE A 121 12.61 12.22 8.63
C ILE A 121 14.04 12.35 9.12
N VAL A 122 14.67 13.50 8.83
CA VAL A 122 15.93 13.92 9.44
C VAL A 122 15.64 15.09 10.37
N SER A 123 16.11 14.99 11.61
CA SER A 123 15.93 16.01 12.65
C SER A 123 17.28 16.45 13.21
N GLU A 124 17.47 17.76 13.36
CA GLU A 124 18.65 18.37 13.98
C GLU A 124 18.41 18.80 15.44
N GLY A 125 17.35 18.30 16.09
CA GLY A 125 17.01 18.68 17.48
C GLY A 125 16.08 19.90 17.60
N GLY A 126 15.56 20.40 16.48
CA GLY A 126 14.68 21.56 16.40
C GLY A 126 13.19 21.26 16.63
N THR A 127 12.37 22.29 16.46
CA THR A 127 10.89 22.18 16.46
C THR A 127 10.34 21.83 15.07
N THR A 128 11.15 21.95 14.03
CA THR A 128 10.84 21.56 12.66
C THR A 128 11.84 20.50 12.18
N PRO A 129 11.41 19.53 11.36
CA PRO A 129 12.32 18.57 10.78
C PRO A 129 13.24 19.26 9.76
N TYR A 130 14.48 18.80 9.68
CA TYR A 130 15.46 19.28 8.70
C TYR A 130 15.11 18.79 7.29
N ARG A 131 14.66 17.54 7.17
CA ARG A 131 14.20 16.95 5.92
C ARG A 131 13.06 15.98 6.18
N ILE A 132 12.09 15.96 5.27
CA ILE A 132 11.08 14.92 5.17
C ILE A 132 11.11 14.38 3.74
N LYS A 133 11.13 13.06 3.57
CA LYS A 133 10.88 12.41 2.28
C LYS A 133 9.80 11.36 2.44
N PHE A 134 8.80 11.45 1.56
CA PHE A 134 7.79 10.42 1.42
C PHE A 134 8.22 9.40 0.37
N ARG A 135 8.05 8.12 0.69
CA ARG A 135 8.04 7.02 -0.27
C ARG A 135 6.58 6.62 -0.45
N SER A 136 5.95 7.17 -1.48
CA SER A 136 4.58 6.80 -1.86
C SER A 136 4.59 5.45 -2.60
N PRO A 137 3.59 4.57 -2.36
CA PRO A 137 3.42 3.37 -3.14
C PRO A 137 3.03 3.67 -4.59
N GLY A 138 2.31 4.77 -4.84
CA GLY A 138 1.87 5.19 -6.17
C GLY A 138 3.04 5.49 -7.11
N PHE A 139 4.11 6.11 -6.61
CA PHE A 139 5.31 6.39 -7.41
C PHE A 139 6.03 5.11 -7.83
N SER A 140 6.24 4.17 -6.90
CA SER A 140 6.84 2.88 -7.21
C SER A 140 5.96 2.05 -8.14
N ASN A 141 4.65 1.97 -7.89
CA ASN A 141 3.72 1.22 -8.74
C ASN A 141 3.60 1.84 -10.14
N LEU A 142 3.68 3.16 -10.29
CA LEU A 142 3.67 3.82 -11.60
C LEU A 142 4.85 3.40 -12.48
N SER A 143 6.02 3.12 -11.87
CA SER A 143 7.24 2.78 -12.61
C SER A 143 7.09 1.52 -13.48
N VAL A 144 6.16 0.63 -13.13
CA VAL A 144 5.90 -0.62 -13.85
C VAL A 144 4.97 -0.45 -15.06
N LEU A 145 4.31 0.72 -15.20
CA LEU A 145 3.27 0.94 -16.20
C LEU A 145 3.77 0.71 -17.63
N ASP A 146 4.95 1.22 -17.98
CA ASP A 146 5.55 1.02 -19.30
C ASP A 146 5.80 -0.47 -19.57
N HIS A 147 6.34 -1.19 -18.58
CA HIS A 147 6.62 -2.63 -18.69
C HIS A 147 5.37 -3.45 -18.98
N ILE A 148 4.30 -3.25 -18.19
CA ILE A 148 3.07 -4.04 -18.33
C ILE A 148 2.19 -3.61 -19.51
N ALA A 149 2.39 -2.40 -20.05
CA ALA A 149 1.61 -1.86 -21.16
C ALA A 149 2.14 -2.26 -22.54
N ARG A 150 3.42 -2.65 -22.66
CA ARG A 150 4.05 -3.02 -23.93
C ARG A 150 3.26 -4.14 -24.62
N GLY A 151 2.97 -3.94 -25.91
CA GLY A 151 2.20 -4.89 -26.73
C GLY A 151 0.68 -4.91 -26.49
N SER A 152 0.17 -4.11 -25.55
CA SER A 152 -1.26 -4.03 -25.26
C SER A 152 -1.98 -2.94 -26.08
N LYS A 153 -3.32 -2.97 -26.09
CA LYS A 153 -4.12 -1.94 -26.78
C LYS A 153 -4.22 -0.68 -25.92
N ILE A 154 -4.42 0.47 -26.54
CA ILE A 154 -4.67 1.75 -25.83
C ILE A 154 -5.86 1.63 -24.87
N GLY A 155 -6.90 0.89 -25.25
CA GLY A 155 -8.06 0.66 -24.39
C GLY A 155 -7.75 -0.16 -23.12
N ASP A 156 -6.67 -0.94 -23.13
CA ASP A 156 -6.24 -1.75 -21.99
C ASP A 156 -5.40 -0.94 -21.01
N LEU A 157 -4.72 0.12 -21.48
CA LEU A 157 -3.96 1.05 -20.63
C LEU A 157 -4.83 1.65 -19.51
N VAL A 158 -6.08 1.98 -19.82
CA VAL A 158 -7.04 2.52 -18.83
C VAL A 158 -7.31 1.52 -17.70
N ALA A 159 -7.43 0.23 -18.03
CA ALA A 159 -7.62 -0.83 -17.03
C ALA A 159 -6.37 -1.02 -16.16
N MET A 160 -5.18 -0.99 -16.79
CA MET A 160 -3.91 -1.07 -16.05
C MET A 160 -3.75 0.10 -15.08
N MET A 161 -3.89 1.34 -15.56
CA MET A 161 -3.79 2.54 -14.73
C MET A 161 -4.82 2.53 -13.59
N GLY A 162 -6.06 2.09 -13.86
CA GLY A 162 -7.10 1.96 -12.86
C GLY A 162 -6.76 0.96 -11.75
N THR A 163 -6.10 -0.16 -12.08
CA THR A 163 -5.74 -1.18 -11.09
C THR A 163 -4.47 -0.88 -10.30
N LEU A 164 -3.53 -0.14 -10.90
CA LEU A 164 -2.41 0.46 -10.17
C LEU A 164 -2.87 1.55 -9.19
N ASP A 165 -4.07 2.10 -9.40
CA ASP A 165 -4.74 3.05 -8.51
C ASP A 165 -3.85 4.28 -8.28
N LEU A 166 -3.62 5.01 -9.38
CA LEU A 166 -2.72 6.15 -9.42
C LEU A 166 -3.41 7.41 -8.88
N VAL A 167 -2.77 8.07 -7.91
CA VAL A 167 -3.21 9.37 -7.36
C VAL A 167 -2.09 10.37 -7.62
N ILE A 168 -2.31 11.30 -8.54
CA ILE A 168 -1.27 12.22 -9.01
C ILE A 168 -0.64 13.05 -7.87
N PRO A 169 -1.42 13.63 -6.93
CA PRO A 169 -0.84 14.35 -5.78
C PRO A 169 0.01 13.49 -4.84
N ASP A 170 -0.09 12.16 -4.92
CA ASP A 170 0.74 11.24 -4.15
C ASP A 170 2.08 10.95 -4.83
N ILE A 171 2.10 11.02 -6.16
CA ILE A 171 3.24 10.68 -7.02
C ILE A 171 4.19 11.89 -7.18
N ASP A 172 3.63 13.10 -7.26
CA ASP A 172 4.35 14.35 -7.59
C ASP A 172 5.04 15.03 -6.38
N ARG A 173 5.67 14.26 -5.47
CA ARG A 173 6.21 14.75 -4.18
C ARG A 173 7.73 14.69 -4.00
#